data_AF-A0A7W3PCB6-F1
#
_entry.id   AF-A0A7W3PCB6-F1
#
_cell.length_a   1.000
_cell.length_b   1.000
_cell.length_c   1.000
_cell.angle_alpha   90.00
_cell.angle_beta   90.00
_cell.angle_gamma   90.00
#
_symmetry.space_group_name_H-M   'P 1'
#
loop_
_entity.id
_entity.type
_entity.pdbx_description
1 polymer ?
#
loop_
_entity_poly.entity_id
_entity_poly.type
_entity_poly.pdbx_seq_one_letter_code
_entity_poly.pdbx_strand_id
1 'polypeptide(L)'
;MNIESLLSQATCEVIDVDGVTGRRDASLGTAWLVSDQGHLLTAAHVVAPLWQAAGAEARVHVRFPTSASGEGTPAEPAATETRAPETATFTFAPVHDRARNLDLAVLQLTASTTRSALPVVLAAEAEGEVLVCGYGQNTRGWQRTGRGRLVGKAIRGGDSDGWMFQYESPMLVHRGFSGGAVWSVSRNGVIGLQTLAELPESVVVGAGTAGPSAWLDPTAAFAMPLVRMIQDWPDLRALDGLSRQGTCVLVQSADGDARRRDALRDDVVMPVLRELGLELYESQPGDTAEEDLRQLEDAAVVLADISHEDPGVTYELGVAQALGVPDVVIVDTARRPGGASMFQVLELDTSDPAGSRERLAERLVDVRSVFATLGRADSDNPLTSYFRTPLTQISAANALSLGYLKNFVRPVSQILRRLRHDPGSAHLTVGGRRLKAAQVATVTLTVVLPEHLSWAQDDFIAREIAEAGQIVDAVLDDNLSRPRSMKALPPRRGEPLRLLDVFPTTMSAMSDTIEQRVAHLGVGGEETARLRTARDELEAKEIDRFHLRLLDRVRQDTERESGRLMRDVVRVERARAVFPGLDPGLR
;
A
#
# COMPACT_ATOMS: atom_id res chain seq x y z
N MET A 1 -2.76 9.44 -6.06
CA MET A 1 -2.54 10.90 -6.19
C MET A 1 -1.06 11.11 -6.50
N ASN A 2 -0.70 11.88 -7.54
CA ASN A 2 0.71 12.18 -7.83
C ASN A 2 1.31 13.04 -6.70
N ILE A 3 2.57 12.82 -6.33
CA ILE A 3 3.31 13.58 -5.30
C ILE A 3 3.26 15.09 -5.57
N GLU A 4 3.41 15.53 -6.82
CA GLU A 4 3.35 16.96 -7.15
C GLU A 4 1.96 17.56 -6.88
N SER A 5 0.90 16.78 -7.10
CA SER A 5 -0.47 17.20 -6.77
C SER A 5 -0.68 17.27 -5.25
N LEU A 6 -0.10 16.32 -4.49
CA LEU A 6 -0.17 16.30 -3.03
C LEU A 6 0.57 17.50 -2.44
N LEU A 7 1.78 17.78 -2.92
CA LEU A 7 2.56 18.95 -2.57
C LEU A 7 1.83 20.24 -2.91
N SER A 8 1.36 20.38 -4.15
CA SER A 8 0.65 21.58 -4.60
C SER A 8 -0.56 21.89 -3.72
N GLN A 9 -1.40 20.89 -3.40
CA GLN A 9 -2.62 21.14 -2.63
C GLN A 9 -2.37 21.46 -1.15
N ALA A 10 -1.27 20.97 -0.57
CA ALA A 10 -0.91 21.20 0.83
C ALA A 10 -0.10 22.49 1.03
N THR A 11 0.55 23.01 -0.01
CA THR A 11 1.36 24.22 0.05
C THR A 11 0.50 25.48 -0.14
N CYS A 12 0.73 26.52 0.66
CA CYS A 12 0.06 27.81 0.59
C CYS A 12 1.04 28.99 0.60
N GLU A 13 0.57 30.11 0.05
CA GLU A 13 1.26 31.39 0.05
C GLU A 13 1.02 32.12 1.37
N VAL A 14 2.06 32.69 1.98
CA VAL A 14 1.95 33.59 3.14
C VAL A 14 1.88 35.04 2.63
N ILE A 15 0.90 35.82 3.07
CA ILE A 15 0.56 37.13 2.48
C ILE A 15 0.50 38.23 3.54
N ASP A 16 1.06 39.39 3.22
CA ASP A 16 0.96 40.62 4.00
C ASP A 16 -0.29 41.44 3.66
N VAL A 17 -1.45 41.02 4.17
CA VAL A 17 -2.75 41.69 3.90
C VAL A 17 -2.84 43.08 4.55
N ASP A 18 -2.15 43.27 5.68
CA ASP A 18 -2.19 44.49 6.48
C ASP A 18 -1.10 45.51 6.06
N GLY A 19 -0.19 45.12 5.16
CA GLY A 19 0.87 45.98 4.65
C GLY A 19 1.95 46.28 5.70
N VAL A 20 2.17 45.38 6.66
CA VAL A 20 3.17 45.50 7.74
C VAL A 20 4.59 45.67 7.16
N THR A 21 4.87 45.03 6.03
CA THR A 21 6.15 45.12 5.30
C THR A 21 6.22 46.31 4.34
N GLY A 22 5.22 47.18 4.32
CA GLY A 22 5.11 48.32 3.41
C GLY A 22 4.60 47.95 2.01
N ARG A 23 4.24 46.68 1.76
CA ARG A 23 3.64 46.22 0.50
C ARG A 23 2.42 45.36 0.79
N ARG A 24 1.24 45.97 0.67
CA ARG A 24 -0.03 45.26 0.83
C ARG A 24 -0.16 44.15 -0.21
N ASP A 25 -0.68 43.01 0.23
CA ASP A 25 -0.89 41.79 -0.56
C ASP A 25 0.41 41.17 -1.12
N ALA A 26 1.56 41.51 -0.54
CA ALA A 26 2.82 40.93 -0.94
C ALA A 26 2.98 39.48 -0.43
N SER A 27 3.51 38.63 -1.30
CA SER A 27 3.96 37.28 -0.95
C SER A 27 5.19 37.35 -0.05
N LEU A 28 5.07 36.86 1.18
CA LEU A 28 6.15 36.79 2.16
C LEU A 28 6.97 35.50 2.02
N GLY A 29 6.34 34.42 1.58
CA GLY A 29 6.98 33.12 1.42
C GLY A 29 5.97 31.98 1.38
N THR A 30 6.42 30.80 1.79
CA THR A 30 5.67 29.55 1.70
C THR A 30 5.30 29.02 3.08
N ALA A 31 4.11 28.46 3.23
CA ALA A 31 3.76 27.57 4.33
C ALA A 31 3.12 26.28 3.78
N TRP A 32 3.01 25.25 4.60
CA TRP A 32 2.40 23.98 4.16
C TRP A 32 1.69 23.24 5.29
N LEU A 33 0.65 22.49 4.92
CA LEU A 33 -0.21 21.75 5.84
C LEU A 33 0.47 20.46 6.34
N VAL A 34 0.67 20.37 7.65
CA VAL A 34 1.40 19.28 8.31
C VAL A 34 0.49 18.37 9.15
N SER A 35 -0.75 18.78 9.44
CA SER A 35 -1.75 17.93 10.09
C SER A 35 -3.18 18.20 9.63
N ASP A 36 -4.05 17.21 9.82
CA ASP A 36 -5.50 17.29 9.57
C ASP A 36 -6.21 18.29 10.49
N GLN A 37 -5.61 18.58 11.64
CA GLN A 37 -6.06 19.63 12.56
C GLN A 37 -5.83 21.05 12.02
N GLY A 38 -5.16 21.22 10.88
CA GLY A 38 -4.94 22.54 10.29
C GLY A 38 -3.63 23.22 10.72
N HIS A 39 -2.66 22.46 11.22
CA HIS A 39 -1.33 23.02 11.51
C HIS A 39 -0.58 23.29 10.21
N LEU A 40 0.07 24.44 10.13
CA LEU A 40 0.95 24.84 9.04
C LEU A 40 2.39 25.00 9.56
N LEU A 41 3.36 24.63 8.72
CA LEU A 41 4.77 24.87 8.97
C LEU A 41 5.33 25.89 7.97
N THR A 42 6.16 26.81 8.46
CA THR A 42 6.90 27.78 7.64
C THR A 42 8.21 28.18 8.33
N ALA A 43 9.10 28.86 7.61
CA ALA A 43 10.35 29.38 8.19
C ALA A 43 10.06 30.63 9.03
N ALA A 44 10.71 30.79 10.18
CA ALA A 44 10.44 31.90 11.08
C ALA A 44 10.66 33.26 10.42
N HIS A 45 11.71 33.40 9.59
CA HIS A 45 11.98 34.66 8.89
C HIS A 45 10.88 35.08 7.90
N VAL A 46 10.06 34.14 7.39
CA VAL A 46 8.93 34.45 6.48
C VAL A 46 7.87 35.27 7.22
N VAL A 47 7.65 34.94 8.50
CA VAL A 47 6.59 35.54 9.34
C VAL A 47 7.13 36.50 10.39
N ALA A 48 8.46 36.66 10.49
CA ALA A 48 9.11 37.52 11.47
C ALA A 48 8.61 38.97 11.46
N PRO A 49 8.40 39.64 10.30
CA PRO A 49 7.87 41.01 10.30
C PRO A 49 6.48 41.12 10.94
N LEU A 50 5.61 40.11 10.69
CA LEU A 50 4.26 40.07 11.25
C LEU A 50 4.30 39.88 12.77
N TRP A 51 5.15 38.94 13.23
CA TRP A 51 5.35 38.69 14.65
C TRP A 51 5.96 39.90 15.38
N GLN A 52 6.94 40.59 14.77
CA GLN A 52 7.55 41.78 15.38
C GLN A 52 6.57 42.94 15.54
N ALA A 53 5.59 43.06 14.63
CA ALA A 53 4.61 44.14 14.68
C ALA A 53 3.54 43.93 15.76
N ALA A 54 3.10 42.69 16.01
CA ALA A 54 1.92 42.41 16.85
C ALA A 54 2.13 41.33 17.92
N GLY A 55 3.30 40.69 18.00
CA GLY A 55 3.60 39.64 18.97
C GLY A 55 2.59 38.49 18.91
N ALA A 56 2.12 38.05 20.08
CA ALA A 56 1.15 36.96 20.19
C ALA A 56 -0.22 37.25 19.53
N GLU A 57 -0.54 38.52 19.26
CA GLU A 57 -1.77 38.91 18.57
C GLU A 57 -1.60 38.94 17.04
N ALA A 58 -0.40 38.67 16.53
CA ALA A 58 -0.12 38.65 15.11
C ALA A 58 -0.98 37.59 14.41
N ARG A 59 -1.63 38.00 13.32
CA ARG A 59 -2.39 37.14 12.42
C ARG A 59 -1.60 36.92 11.15
N VAL A 60 -1.60 35.69 10.65
CA VAL A 60 -0.97 35.33 9.38
C VAL A 60 -2.06 35.00 8.39
N HIS A 61 -2.03 35.66 7.24
CA HIS A 61 -2.95 35.36 6.15
C HIS A 61 -2.28 34.41 5.16
N VAL A 62 -2.97 33.31 4.82
CA VAL A 62 -2.48 32.30 3.89
C VAL A 62 -3.45 32.08 2.73
N ARG A 63 -2.92 31.74 1.56
CA ARG A 63 -3.75 31.44 0.37
C ARG A 63 -3.29 30.13 -0.26
N PHE A 64 -4.17 29.15 -0.25
CA PHE A 64 -3.97 27.89 -0.96
C PHE A 64 -4.33 28.03 -2.45
N PRO A 65 -3.76 27.19 -3.33
CA PRO A 65 -4.21 27.15 -4.73
C PRO A 65 -5.66 26.66 -4.80
N THR A 66 -6.45 27.30 -5.67
CA THR A 66 -7.73 26.75 -6.12
C THR A 66 -7.41 25.48 -6.90
N SER A 67 -7.99 24.35 -6.49
CA SER A 67 -7.76 23.04 -7.10
C SER A 67 -7.93 23.14 -8.61
N ALA A 68 -6.82 23.04 -9.36
CA ALA A 68 -6.87 22.98 -10.80
C ALA A 68 -7.64 21.70 -11.19
N SER A 69 -8.83 21.90 -11.75
CA SER A 69 -9.58 20.84 -12.41
C SER A 69 -8.70 20.18 -13.48
N GLY A 70 -8.50 18.87 -13.35
CA GLY A 70 -8.30 17.92 -14.45
C GLY A 70 -7.10 18.12 -15.39
N GLU A 71 -6.27 17.10 -15.46
CA GLU A 71 -5.35 16.76 -16.57
C GLU A 71 -5.61 17.50 -17.89
N GLY A 72 -4.73 18.45 -18.25
CA GLY A 72 -4.73 19.04 -19.58
C GLY A 72 -3.93 20.32 -19.70
N THR A 73 -2.63 20.18 -20.03
CA THR A 73 -1.72 21.20 -20.60
C THR A 73 -1.53 22.52 -19.81
N PRO A 74 -0.30 23.05 -19.63
CA PRO A 74 -0.08 24.33 -18.97
C PRO A 74 -0.49 25.49 -19.89
N ALA A 75 -1.79 25.73 -20.03
CA ALA A 75 -2.30 27.03 -20.44
C ALA A 75 -2.26 27.95 -19.21
N GLU A 76 -1.77 29.19 -19.38
CA GLU A 76 -1.83 30.22 -18.34
C GLU A 76 -3.25 30.25 -17.74
N PRO A 77 -3.44 29.94 -16.44
CA PRO A 77 -4.73 30.03 -15.82
C PRO A 77 -5.19 31.49 -15.86
N ALA A 78 -6.39 31.69 -16.41
CA ALA A 78 -7.06 32.97 -16.41
C ALA A 78 -7.09 33.53 -14.99
N ALA A 79 -6.54 34.72 -14.82
CA ALA A 79 -6.46 35.44 -13.56
C ALA A 79 -7.86 35.86 -13.09
N THR A 80 -8.69 34.99 -12.49
CA THR A 80 -9.97 35.47 -11.92
C THR A 80 -10.72 34.60 -10.89
N GLU A 81 -10.12 33.60 -10.24
CA GLU A 81 -10.73 33.01 -9.03
C GLU A 81 -9.72 32.82 -7.90
N THR A 82 -9.21 33.93 -7.36
CA THR A 82 -8.51 33.94 -6.08
C THR A 82 -9.51 33.71 -4.96
N ARG A 83 -9.47 32.52 -4.34
CA ARG A 83 -10.15 32.27 -3.05
C ARG A 83 -9.65 33.28 -2.02
N ALA A 84 -10.55 33.76 -1.16
CA ALA A 84 -10.20 34.69 -0.09
C ALA A 84 -9.08 34.10 0.80
N PRO A 85 -8.09 34.90 1.24
CA PRO A 85 -7.08 34.44 2.18
C PRO A 85 -7.71 33.88 3.45
N GLU A 86 -7.17 32.77 3.93
CA GLU A 86 -7.52 32.16 5.21
C GLU A 86 -6.65 32.77 6.31
N THR A 87 -7.14 32.75 7.55
CA THR A 87 -6.39 33.28 8.70
C THR A 87 -5.77 32.12 9.49
N ALA A 88 -4.55 32.33 9.94
CA ALA A 88 -3.84 31.45 10.85
C ALA A 88 -3.25 32.24 12.02
N THR A 89 -3.08 31.57 13.15
CA THR A 89 -2.47 32.12 14.37
C THR A 89 -1.23 31.33 14.73
N PHE A 90 -0.28 31.96 15.44
CA PHE A 90 0.91 31.27 15.92
C PHE A 90 0.56 30.29 17.04
N THR A 91 1.08 29.06 16.96
CA THR A 91 0.96 28.08 18.05
C THR A 91 1.93 28.42 19.20
N PHE A 92 3.09 28.99 18.85
CA PHE A 92 4.08 29.52 19.78
C PHE A 92 4.96 30.57 19.10
N ALA A 93 5.82 31.26 19.86
CA ALA A 93 6.71 32.28 19.32
C ALA A 93 7.66 31.70 18.25
N PRO A 94 7.78 32.32 17.05
CA PRO A 94 8.69 31.85 16.01
C PRO A 94 10.13 31.71 16.50
N VAL A 95 10.78 30.61 16.16
CA VAL A 95 12.17 30.34 16.55
C VAL A 95 13.08 30.69 15.39
N HIS A 96 13.86 31.76 15.54
CA HIS A 96 14.90 32.17 14.60
C HIS A 96 16.24 32.25 15.32
N ASP A 97 16.96 31.14 15.37
CA ASP A 97 18.25 30.99 16.04
C ASP A 97 19.34 30.65 15.02
N ARG A 98 20.12 31.67 14.64
CA ARG A 98 21.20 31.53 13.66
C ARG A 98 22.36 30.68 14.16
N ALA A 99 22.61 30.63 15.48
CA ALA A 99 23.70 29.84 16.03
C ALA A 99 23.37 28.34 15.91
N ARG A 100 22.13 27.98 16.23
CA ARG A 100 21.64 26.60 16.10
C ARG A 100 21.13 26.28 14.68
N ASN A 101 21.14 27.21 13.72
CA ASN A 101 20.48 27.04 12.43
C ASN A 101 19.03 26.53 12.57
N LEU A 102 18.27 27.12 13.49
CA LEU A 102 16.83 26.88 13.66
C LEU A 102 16.06 28.07 13.11
N ASP A 103 15.06 27.78 12.29
CA ASP A 103 14.28 28.82 11.62
C ASP A 103 12.89 28.26 11.28
N LEU A 104 12.00 28.30 12.28
CA LEU A 104 10.67 27.69 12.19
C LEU A 104 9.57 28.50 12.86
N ALA A 105 8.39 28.46 12.25
CA ALA A 105 7.15 28.91 12.85
C ALA A 105 6.07 27.85 12.60
N VAL A 106 5.29 27.59 13.63
CA VAL A 106 4.11 26.71 13.57
C VAL A 106 2.88 27.60 13.68
N LEU A 107 2.01 27.47 12.70
CA LEU A 107 0.74 28.21 12.64
C LEU A 107 -0.42 27.22 12.73
N GLN A 108 -1.57 27.71 13.14
CA GLN A 108 -2.82 26.97 13.22
C GLN A 108 -3.90 27.72 12.43
N LEU A 109 -4.50 27.07 11.44
CA LEU A 109 -5.65 27.62 10.71
C LEU A 109 -6.81 27.87 11.66
N THR A 110 -7.49 29.00 11.51
CA THR A 110 -8.68 29.34 12.30
C THR A 110 -9.94 28.59 11.85
N ALA A 111 -9.94 28.10 10.60
CA ALA A 111 -11.02 27.32 10.01
C ALA A 111 -10.55 25.89 9.71
N SER A 112 -11.46 24.93 9.73
CA SER A 112 -11.15 23.56 9.32
C SER A 112 -10.86 23.49 7.81
N THR A 113 -9.97 22.58 7.43
CA THR A 113 -9.58 22.36 6.04
C THR A 113 -9.95 20.94 5.61
N THR A 114 -10.32 20.78 4.34
CA THR A 114 -10.54 19.48 3.70
C THR A 114 -9.32 18.97 2.93
N ARG A 115 -8.21 19.72 3.00
CA ARG A 115 -6.95 19.41 2.33
C ARG A 115 -6.22 18.29 3.05
N SER A 116 -5.44 17.53 2.29
CA SER A 116 -4.62 16.46 2.86
C SER A 116 -3.33 17.05 3.42
N ALA A 117 -2.97 16.70 4.65
CA ALA A 117 -1.66 17.05 5.20
C ALA A 117 -0.54 16.29 4.48
N LEU A 118 0.66 16.86 4.46
CA LEU A 118 1.84 16.15 3.99
C LEU A 118 2.35 15.20 5.06
N PRO A 119 2.65 13.92 4.73
CA PRO A 119 3.30 13.01 5.66
C PRO A 119 4.67 13.56 6.07
N VAL A 120 4.91 13.60 7.38
CA VAL A 120 6.19 13.98 7.97
C VAL A 120 7.06 12.75 8.15
N VAL A 121 8.36 12.90 7.95
CA VAL A 121 9.36 11.88 8.24
C VAL A 121 10.48 12.50 9.08
N LEU A 122 10.63 12.04 10.32
CA LEU A 122 11.68 12.50 11.22
C LEU A 122 13.03 11.84 10.92
N ALA A 123 13.65 12.25 9.81
CA ALA A 123 14.94 11.72 9.38
C ALA A 123 16.13 12.54 9.89
N ALA A 124 17.11 11.86 10.50
CA ALA A 124 18.44 12.40 10.73
C ALA A 124 19.32 12.31 9.47
N GLU A 125 18.99 11.41 8.54
CA GLU A 125 19.74 11.15 7.31
C GLU A 125 18.82 10.83 6.15
N ALA A 126 19.14 11.36 4.97
CA ALA A 126 18.43 11.10 3.74
C ALA A 126 19.38 11.25 2.55
N GLU A 127 18.98 10.67 1.43
CA GLU A 127 19.68 10.75 0.15
C GLU A 127 18.69 10.74 -1.02
N GLY A 128 19.18 11.08 -2.21
CA GLY A 128 18.43 10.97 -3.45
C GLY A 128 17.70 12.25 -3.86
N GLU A 129 16.65 12.08 -4.67
CA GLU A 129 15.87 13.19 -5.23
C GLU A 129 14.96 13.83 -4.18
N VAL A 130 14.87 15.16 -4.24
CA VAL A 130 13.96 15.96 -3.41
C VAL A 130 13.07 16.86 -4.27
N LEU A 131 11.84 17.07 -3.79
CA LEU A 131 10.86 17.98 -4.39
C LEU A 131 10.48 19.05 -3.38
N VAL A 132 10.36 20.30 -3.84
CA VAL A 132 9.86 21.41 -3.02
C VAL A 132 8.85 22.19 -3.82
N CYS A 133 7.70 22.46 -3.22
CA CYS A 133 6.69 23.34 -3.77
C CYS A 133 6.67 24.64 -2.97
N GLY A 134 6.61 25.79 -3.64
CA GLY A 134 6.71 27.08 -2.95
C GLY A 134 6.16 28.29 -3.70
N TYR A 135 6.08 29.37 -2.94
CA TYR A 135 5.72 30.73 -3.31
C TYR A 135 6.83 31.68 -2.87
N GLY A 136 7.10 32.72 -3.67
CA GLY A 136 7.69 33.91 -3.08
C GLY A 136 7.79 35.08 -4.03
N GLN A 137 8.64 36.03 -3.66
CA GLN A 137 8.63 37.37 -4.23
C GLN A 137 8.80 37.39 -5.76
N ASN A 138 9.59 36.47 -6.30
CA ASN A 138 9.83 36.37 -7.74
C ASN A 138 8.77 35.55 -8.48
N THR A 139 7.91 34.83 -7.76
CA THR A 139 6.87 34.00 -8.37
C THR A 139 5.58 34.75 -8.63
N ARG A 140 5.44 36.04 -8.24
CA ARG A 140 4.25 36.88 -8.50
C ARG A 140 2.91 36.21 -8.10
N GLY A 141 2.89 35.46 -7.00
CA GLY A 141 1.70 34.73 -6.53
C GLY A 141 1.49 33.37 -7.20
N TRP A 142 2.41 32.94 -8.06
CA TRP A 142 2.36 31.63 -8.71
C TRP A 142 3.08 30.59 -7.87
N GLN A 143 2.46 29.43 -7.75
CA GLN A 143 3.09 28.26 -7.14
C GLN A 143 4.09 27.66 -8.12
N ARG A 144 5.26 27.25 -7.63
CA ARG A 144 6.27 26.52 -8.42
C ARG A 144 6.74 25.29 -7.68
N THR A 145 7.04 24.24 -8.44
CA THR A 145 7.70 23.03 -7.93
C THR A 145 9.12 22.99 -8.48
N GLY A 146 10.10 22.88 -7.59
CA GLY A 146 11.50 22.68 -7.92
C GLY A 146 11.94 21.26 -7.54
N ARG A 147 12.94 20.75 -8.25
CA ARG A 147 13.57 19.46 -7.97
C ARG A 147 15.03 19.66 -7.62
N GLY A 148 15.58 18.82 -6.77
CA GLY A 148 16.98 18.83 -6.38
C GLY A 148 17.48 17.44 -6.02
N ARG A 149 18.78 17.33 -5.75
CA ARG A 149 19.39 16.11 -5.24
C ARG A 149 20.06 16.38 -3.91
N LEU A 150 19.73 15.60 -2.90
CA LEU A 150 20.32 15.68 -1.57
C LEU A 150 21.77 15.18 -1.63
N VAL A 151 22.70 16.03 -1.18
CA VAL A 151 24.15 15.80 -1.25
C VAL A 151 24.72 15.39 0.12
N GLY A 152 24.08 15.84 1.21
CA GLY A 152 24.45 15.42 2.56
C GLY A 152 24.10 16.45 3.62
N LYS A 153 24.84 16.39 4.73
CA LYS A 153 24.73 17.32 5.87
C LYS A 153 25.71 18.47 5.71
N ALA A 154 25.23 19.69 5.89
CA ALA A 154 26.07 20.88 6.01
C ALA A 154 26.06 21.38 7.46
N ILE A 155 27.25 21.57 8.03
CA ILE A 155 27.42 22.16 9.38
C ILE A 155 27.82 23.62 9.19
N ARG A 156 27.07 24.54 9.81
CA ARG A 156 27.37 25.97 9.78
C ARG A 156 27.75 26.45 11.18
N GLY A 157 28.86 27.17 11.30
CA GLY A 157 29.28 27.79 12.56
C GLY A 157 30.10 26.90 13.49
N GLY A 158 30.53 25.71 13.06
CA GLY A 158 31.40 24.81 13.83
C GLY A 158 30.71 24.03 14.95
N ASP A 159 29.42 24.26 15.18
CA ASP A 159 28.60 23.47 16.11
C ASP A 159 27.98 22.28 15.38
N SER A 160 28.30 21.06 15.82
CA SER A 160 27.78 19.81 15.23
C SER A 160 26.26 19.70 15.34
N ASP A 161 25.65 20.39 16.31
CA ASP A 161 24.22 20.31 16.56
C ASP A 161 23.42 21.20 15.59
N GLY A 162 24.09 22.13 14.90
CA GLY A 162 23.53 23.08 13.94
C GLY A 162 23.47 22.60 12.50
N TRP A 163 23.41 21.29 12.23
CA TRP A 163 23.47 20.77 10.87
C TRP A 163 22.17 20.99 10.06
N MET A 164 22.32 21.09 8.74
CA MET A 164 21.23 21.24 7.76
C MET A 164 21.38 20.19 6.65
N PHE A 165 20.27 19.90 5.96
CA PHE A 165 20.33 19.18 4.69
C PHE A 165 20.81 20.12 3.58
N GLN A 166 21.80 19.70 2.81
CA GLN A 166 22.28 20.39 1.62
C GLN A 166 21.89 19.60 0.37
N TYR A 167 21.24 20.27 -0.58
CA TYR A 167 20.90 19.71 -1.89
C TYR A 167 21.35 20.63 -3.02
N GLU A 168 21.73 20.01 -4.13
CA GLU A 168 22.05 20.67 -5.39
C GLU A 168 20.77 20.87 -6.20
N SER A 169 20.44 22.12 -6.49
CA SER A 169 19.37 22.50 -7.41
C SER A 169 19.52 23.94 -7.90
N PRO A 170 19.59 24.19 -9.21
CA PRO A 170 19.56 25.54 -9.75
C PRO A 170 18.20 26.24 -9.56
N MET A 171 17.14 25.51 -9.23
CA MET A 171 15.81 26.08 -9.00
C MET A 171 15.54 26.40 -7.52
N LEU A 172 15.95 25.51 -6.61
CA LEU A 172 15.62 25.64 -5.19
C LEU A 172 16.43 26.72 -4.47
N VAL A 173 17.51 27.22 -5.09
CA VAL A 173 18.29 28.37 -4.62
C VAL A 173 17.56 29.72 -4.74
N HIS A 174 16.34 29.76 -5.27
CA HIS A 174 15.56 30.97 -5.32
C HIS A 174 14.79 31.21 -4.00
N ARG A 175 14.73 32.47 -3.54
CA ARG A 175 13.95 32.90 -2.36
C ARG A 175 12.47 32.49 -2.38
N GLY A 176 11.94 32.11 -3.55
CA GLY A 176 10.57 31.63 -3.74
C GLY A 176 10.23 30.26 -3.15
N PHE A 177 11.19 29.54 -2.58
CA PHE A 177 10.94 28.26 -1.91
C PHE A 177 11.04 28.35 -0.39
N SER A 178 11.30 29.54 0.16
CA SER A 178 11.51 29.69 1.60
C SER A 178 10.25 29.37 2.40
N GLY A 179 10.41 28.51 3.42
CA GLY A 179 9.32 27.90 4.17
C GLY A 179 8.66 26.70 3.48
N GLY A 180 9.16 26.26 2.32
CA GLY A 180 8.64 25.12 1.57
C GLY A 180 8.95 23.77 2.21
N ALA A 181 8.06 22.80 2.00
CA ALA A 181 8.23 21.41 2.42
C ALA A 181 9.25 20.71 1.53
N VAL A 182 10.32 20.15 2.12
CA VAL A 182 11.29 19.34 1.38
C VAL A 182 10.89 17.88 1.44
N TRP A 183 10.25 17.43 0.36
CA TRP A 183 9.85 16.04 0.16
C TRP A 183 11.03 15.20 -0.29
N SER A 184 11.32 14.11 0.41
CA SER A 184 12.27 13.09 -0.03
C SER A 184 11.55 11.98 -0.77
N VAL A 185 12.00 11.70 -2.00
CA VAL A 185 11.45 10.58 -2.80
C VAL A 185 11.77 9.25 -2.13
N SER A 186 12.99 9.08 -1.60
CA SER A 186 13.45 7.83 -0.96
C SER A 186 12.75 7.55 0.37
N ARG A 187 12.40 8.60 1.13
CA ARG A 187 11.70 8.48 2.42
C ARG A 187 10.17 8.59 2.29
N ASN A 188 9.66 8.89 1.09
CA ASN A 188 8.24 9.07 0.80
C ASN A 188 7.52 10.04 1.76
N GLY A 189 8.16 11.17 2.08
CA GLY A 189 7.61 12.15 3.01
C GLY A 189 8.47 13.39 3.15
N VAL A 190 7.97 14.38 3.90
CA VAL A 190 8.67 15.64 4.16
C VAL A 190 9.70 15.40 5.26
N ILE A 191 10.97 15.66 4.93
CA ILE A 191 12.12 15.44 5.84
C ILE A 191 12.68 16.75 6.40
N GLY A 192 12.34 17.89 5.78
CA GLY A 192 12.88 19.18 6.16
C GLY A 192 12.04 20.36 5.69
N LEU A 193 12.40 21.53 6.21
CA LEU A 193 11.83 22.83 5.88
C LEU A 193 12.90 23.66 5.17
N GLN A 194 12.63 24.15 3.96
CA GLN A 194 13.55 25.05 3.24
C GLN A 194 13.66 26.37 4.02
N THR A 195 14.86 26.74 4.47
CA THR A 195 15.07 27.96 5.29
C THR A 195 16.02 28.95 4.64
N LEU A 196 16.91 28.52 3.74
CA LEU A 196 17.96 29.38 3.18
C LEU A 196 18.10 29.22 1.66
N ALA A 197 18.20 30.38 1.02
CA ALA A 197 18.48 30.62 -0.39
C ALA A 197 19.30 31.93 -0.48
N GLU A 198 20.45 31.99 0.21
CA GLU A 198 21.34 33.16 0.17
C GLU A 198 22.64 32.83 -0.58
N LEU A 199 22.84 33.48 -1.73
CA LEU A 199 24.15 33.99 -2.10
C LEU A 199 24.38 35.22 -1.19
N PRO A 200 25.46 35.30 -0.40
CA PRO A 200 25.64 36.35 0.60
C PRO A 200 25.82 37.72 -0.07
N GLU A 201 24.96 38.69 0.27
CA GLU A 201 25.01 40.07 -0.21
C GLU A 201 26.10 40.93 0.49
N SER A 202 26.96 40.34 1.32
CA SER A 202 27.99 41.09 2.06
C SER A 202 29.28 40.31 2.32
N VAL A 203 30.06 40.05 1.27
CA VAL A 203 31.53 40.00 1.40
C VAL A 203 32.05 41.38 1.01
N VAL A 204 32.33 42.22 2.00
CA VAL A 204 33.15 43.41 1.81
C VAL A 204 34.56 42.93 1.49
N VAL A 205 34.99 43.10 0.24
CA VAL A 205 36.39 42.90 -0.16
C VAL A 205 37.22 44.04 0.45
N GLY A 206 37.62 43.87 1.70
CA GLY A 206 38.69 44.65 2.31
C GLY A 206 40.02 44.18 1.73
N ALA A 207 40.79 45.10 1.16
CA ALA A 207 42.11 44.83 0.62
C ALA A 207 43.05 44.30 1.72
N GLY A 208 43.26 42.98 1.78
CA GLY A 208 44.18 42.35 2.73
C GLY A 208 43.97 40.85 2.88
N THR A 209 44.53 40.07 1.95
CA THR A 209 44.92 38.65 2.13
C THR A 209 43.92 37.71 2.81
N ALA A 210 42.84 37.35 2.10
CA ALA A 210 42.26 36.00 2.04
C ALA A 210 41.37 35.93 0.79
N GLY A 211 41.51 34.89 -0.02
CA GLY A 211 40.84 34.76 -1.32
C GLY A 211 39.30 34.68 -1.23
N PRO A 212 38.59 34.73 -2.39
CA PRO A 212 37.15 34.52 -2.42
C PRO A 212 36.81 33.18 -1.76
N SER A 213 35.90 33.18 -0.79
CA SER A 213 35.47 31.95 -0.12
C SER A 213 34.86 31.01 -1.15
N ALA A 214 35.55 29.93 -1.49
CA ALA A 214 35.17 28.89 -2.44
C ALA A 214 34.00 28.00 -1.97
N TRP A 215 33.11 28.50 -1.11
CA TRP A 215 32.17 27.67 -0.32
C TRP A 215 30.68 27.91 -0.59
N LEU A 216 30.30 28.71 -1.59
CA LEU A 216 28.90 28.84 -1.98
C LEU A 216 28.76 28.47 -3.45
N ASP A 217 28.56 27.17 -3.66
CA ASP A 217 28.00 26.67 -4.90
C ASP A 217 26.67 27.40 -5.15
N PRO A 218 26.51 28.12 -6.28
CA PRO A 218 25.29 28.86 -6.60
C PRO A 218 24.08 27.94 -6.82
N THR A 219 24.26 26.62 -6.79
CA THR A 219 23.22 25.61 -6.86
C THR A 219 22.90 24.97 -5.50
N ALA A 220 23.62 25.32 -4.43
CA ALA A 220 23.38 24.74 -3.10
C ALA A 220 22.19 25.42 -2.39
N ALA A 221 21.19 24.62 -2.06
CA ALA A 221 20.04 25.00 -1.27
C ALA A 221 20.02 24.20 0.05
N PHE A 222 19.40 24.78 1.09
CA PHE A 222 19.45 24.22 2.44
C PHE A 222 18.07 24.09 3.07
N ALA A 223 17.88 22.96 3.77
CA ALA A 223 16.72 22.73 4.61
C ALA A 223 17.10 22.41 6.04
N MET A 224 16.33 22.96 6.97
CA MET A 224 16.34 22.56 8.36
C MET A 224 15.63 21.20 8.51
N PRO A 225 16.29 20.17 9.05
CA PRO A 225 15.71 18.85 9.29
C PRO A 225 14.55 18.90 10.30
N LEU A 226 13.44 18.21 10.00
CA LEU A 226 12.27 18.19 10.89
C LEU A 226 12.57 17.52 12.25
N VAL A 227 13.47 16.53 12.28
CA VAL A 227 13.89 15.85 13.53
C VAL A 227 14.46 16.83 14.57
N ARG A 228 15.04 17.95 14.11
CA ARG A 228 15.62 18.97 15.00
C ARG A 228 14.56 19.87 15.63
N MET A 229 13.36 19.91 15.07
CA MET A 229 12.24 20.75 15.55
C MET A 229 11.52 20.14 16.74
N ILE A 230 11.71 18.84 17.01
CA ILE A 230 11.02 18.10 18.07
C ILE A 230 11.23 18.74 19.45
N GLN A 231 12.38 19.37 19.67
CA GLN A 231 12.66 20.05 20.93
C GLN A 231 11.75 21.27 21.15
N ASP A 232 11.46 22.02 20.09
CA ASP A 232 10.62 23.22 20.13
C ASP A 232 9.14 22.89 19.90
N TRP A 233 8.83 21.80 19.19
CA TRP A 233 7.48 21.32 18.93
C TRP A 233 7.36 19.79 19.12
N PRO A 234 7.13 19.31 20.35
CA PRO A 234 7.07 17.87 20.66
C PRO A 234 5.95 17.12 19.93
N ASP A 235 4.82 17.78 19.65
CA ASP A 235 3.67 17.16 18.97
C ASP A 235 3.99 16.72 17.54
N LEU A 236 5.07 17.24 16.95
CA LEU A 236 5.57 16.80 15.65
C LEU A 236 5.86 15.28 15.63
N ARG A 237 6.19 14.67 16.78
CA ARG A 237 6.35 13.21 16.89
C ARG A 237 5.07 12.45 16.57
N ALA A 238 3.91 12.99 16.93
CA ALA A 238 2.63 12.35 16.64
C ALA A 238 2.25 12.45 15.14
N LEU A 239 2.92 13.32 14.39
CA LEU A 239 2.72 13.53 12.96
C LEU A 239 3.70 12.73 12.09
N ASP A 240 4.72 12.13 12.70
CA ASP A 240 5.71 11.32 12.01
C ASP A 240 5.05 10.08 11.39
N GLY A 241 4.95 10.07 10.06
CA GLY A 241 4.43 8.98 9.27
C GLY A 241 5.28 7.71 9.35
N LEU A 242 6.51 7.80 9.88
CA LEU A 242 7.33 6.62 10.21
C LEU A 242 6.91 5.94 11.52
N SER A 243 6.20 6.60 12.43
CA SER A 243 5.77 5.99 13.70
C SER A 243 4.62 4.96 13.55
N ARG A 244 4.32 4.54 12.31
CA ARG A 244 3.50 3.37 11.97
C ARG A 244 4.08 2.62 10.76
N GLN A 245 5.40 2.41 10.69
CA GLN A 245 5.92 1.39 9.80
C GLN A 245 5.75 0.04 10.51
N GLY A 246 4.93 -0.85 9.96
CA GLY A 246 4.38 -2.01 10.64
C GLY A 246 5.38 -2.98 11.30
N THR A 247 4.84 -4.03 11.90
CA THR A 247 5.61 -4.97 12.71
C THR A 247 6.58 -5.79 11.86
N CYS A 248 7.83 -5.90 12.30
CA CYS A 248 8.77 -6.93 11.90
C CYS A 248 8.60 -8.12 12.84
N VAL A 249 8.21 -9.28 12.31
CA VAL A 249 8.13 -10.52 13.09
C VAL A 249 9.45 -11.25 12.99
N LEU A 250 10.14 -11.44 14.11
CA LEU A 250 11.35 -12.24 14.21
C LEU A 250 10.98 -13.66 14.68
N VAL A 251 11.20 -14.63 13.81
CA VAL A 251 10.98 -16.06 14.05
C VAL A 251 12.32 -16.72 14.34
N GLN A 252 12.46 -17.32 15.52
CA GLN A 252 13.71 -17.97 15.96
C GLN A 252 13.46 -19.36 16.53
N SER A 253 14.48 -20.20 16.43
CA SER A 253 14.44 -21.54 16.99
C SER A 253 14.47 -21.55 18.53
N ALA A 254 13.68 -22.44 19.13
CA ALA A 254 13.80 -22.77 20.54
C ALA A 254 15.11 -23.49 20.84
N ASP A 255 15.50 -24.38 19.93
CA ASP A 255 16.68 -25.23 19.98
C ASP A 255 17.94 -24.43 19.60
N GLY A 256 18.40 -23.56 20.49
CA GLY A 256 19.56 -22.71 20.26
C GLY A 256 20.19 -22.12 21.53
N ASP A 257 21.37 -21.53 21.39
CA ASP A 257 22.01 -20.76 22.45
C ASP A 257 21.25 -19.45 22.67
N ALA A 258 20.55 -19.36 23.81
CA ALA A 258 19.77 -18.18 24.18
C ALA A 258 20.58 -16.88 24.11
N ARG A 259 21.87 -16.93 24.51
CA ARG A 259 22.74 -15.75 24.46
C ARG A 259 22.97 -15.26 23.04
N ARG A 260 23.05 -16.17 22.08
CA ARG A 260 23.25 -15.83 20.67
C ARG A 260 21.94 -15.31 20.06
N ARG A 261 20.78 -15.84 20.45
CA ARG A 261 19.49 -15.25 20.05
C ARG A 261 19.35 -13.82 20.55
N ASP A 262 19.65 -13.61 21.84
CA ASP A 262 19.65 -12.29 22.46
C ASP A 262 20.65 -11.36 21.76
N ALA A 263 21.88 -11.82 21.46
CA ALA A 263 22.87 -11.01 20.75
C ALA A 263 22.42 -10.65 19.32
N LEU A 264 21.88 -11.61 18.55
CA LEU A 264 21.33 -11.32 17.22
C LEU A 264 20.21 -10.29 17.29
N ARG A 265 19.30 -10.43 18.26
CA ARG A 265 18.21 -9.49 18.49
C ARG A 265 18.75 -8.11 18.86
N ASP A 266 19.53 -8.03 19.93
CA ASP A 266 19.85 -6.79 20.62
C ASP A 266 20.96 -6.00 19.91
N ASP A 267 21.94 -6.71 19.33
CA ASP A 267 23.12 -6.08 18.73
C ASP A 267 22.99 -5.89 17.22
N VAL A 268 22.06 -6.59 16.55
CA VAL A 268 21.91 -6.55 15.08
C VAL A 268 20.50 -6.13 14.66
N VAL A 269 19.47 -6.92 15.00
CA VAL A 269 18.10 -6.73 14.47
C VAL A 269 17.47 -5.45 14.99
N MET A 270 17.36 -5.30 16.31
CA MET A 270 16.66 -4.18 16.94
C MET A 270 17.24 -2.80 16.59
N PRO A 271 18.58 -2.59 16.50
CA PRO A 271 19.16 -1.35 16.00
C PRO A 271 18.68 -1.00 14.58
N VAL A 272 18.71 -1.97 13.66
CA VAL A 272 18.28 -1.77 12.26
C VAL A 272 16.78 -1.45 12.20
N LEU A 273 15.96 -2.20 12.94
CA LEU A 273 14.52 -1.95 12.97
C LEU A 273 14.19 -0.56 13.49
N ARG A 274 14.90 -0.07 14.51
CA ARG A 274 14.74 1.31 15.02
C ARG A 274 15.11 2.36 13.98
N GLU A 275 16.19 2.16 13.23
CA GLU A 275 16.60 3.06 12.14
C GLU A 275 15.58 3.09 11.00
N LEU A 276 14.92 1.95 10.77
CA LEU A 276 13.86 1.79 9.78
C LEU A 276 12.45 2.13 10.31
N GLY A 277 12.31 2.48 11.59
CA GLY A 277 11.02 2.78 12.21
C GLY A 277 10.05 1.58 12.35
N LEU A 278 10.56 0.35 12.36
CA LEU A 278 9.77 -0.88 12.50
C LEU A 278 9.70 -1.32 13.97
N GLU A 279 8.53 -1.78 14.41
CA GLU A 279 8.37 -2.46 15.70
C GLU A 279 8.81 -3.92 15.60
N LEU A 280 9.45 -4.46 16.65
CA LEU A 280 9.83 -5.86 16.71
C LEU A 280 8.79 -6.66 17.48
N TYR A 281 8.27 -7.72 16.87
CA TYR A 281 7.56 -8.80 17.55
C TYR A 281 8.41 -10.08 17.49
N GLU A 282 8.66 -10.71 18.62
CA GLU A 282 9.35 -12.00 18.69
C GLU A 282 8.32 -13.12 18.78
N SER A 283 8.33 -14.02 17.81
CA SER A 283 7.53 -15.24 17.84
C SER A 283 7.96 -16.13 19.01
N GLN A 284 7.01 -16.86 19.60
CA GLN A 284 7.32 -17.79 20.67
C GLN A 284 8.16 -18.96 20.15
N PRO A 285 9.40 -19.15 20.67
CA PRO A 285 10.24 -20.22 20.17
C PRO A 285 9.64 -21.60 20.48
N GLY A 286 9.51 -22.45 19.45
CA GLY A 286 9.25 -23.89 19.57
C GLY A 286 7.78 -24.32 19.48
N ASP A 287 6.83 -23.44 19.79
CA ASP A 287 5.39 -23.69 19.61
C ASP A 287 4.75 -22.48 18.93
N THR A 288 4.23 -22.66 17.71
CA THR A 288 3.51 -21.61 16.99
C THR A 288 2.17 -21.32 17.65
N ALA A 289 2.06 -20.18 18.32
CA ALA A 289 0.83 -19.72 18.95
C ALA A 289 -0.12 -19.05 17.94
N GLU A 290 -1.41 -18.97 18.29
CA GLU A 290 -2.40 -18.24 17.48
C GLU A 290 -2.04 -16.74 17.35
N GLU A 291 -1.39 -16.18 18.37
CA GLU A 291 -0.90 -14.81 18.32
C GLU A 291 0.24 -14.65 17.30
N ASP A 292 1.17 -15.60 17.19
CA ASP A 292 2.25 -15.56 16.20
C ASP A 292 1.66 -15.53 14.78
N LEU A 293 0.63 -16.36 14.51
CA LEU A 293 -0.06 -16.38 13.22
C LEU A 293 -0.75 -15.05 12.89
N ARG A 294 -1.36 -14.40 13.89
CA ARG A 294 -1.98 -13.08 13.72
C ARG A 294 -0.92 -12.02 13.41
N GLN A 295 0.20 -12.04 14.13
CA GLN A 295 1.29 -11.09 13.91
C GLN A 295 1.94 -11.30 12.53
N LEU A 296 2.05 -12.54 12.06
CA LEU A 296 2.50 -12.85 10.70
C LEU A 296 1.55 -12.30 9.62
N GLU A 297 0.24 -12.32 9.83
CA GLU A 297 -0.75 -11.75 8.89
C GLU A 297 -0.61 -10.23 8.75
N ASP A 298 -0.35 -9.53 9.86
CA ASP A 298 -0.23 -8.07 9.91
C ASP A 298 1.21 -7.56 9.71
N ALA A 299 2.19 -8.46 9.58
CA ALA A 299 3.60 -8.12 9.51
C ALA A 299 3.94 -7.32 8.24
N ALA A 300 4.76 -6.28 8.42
CA ALA A 300 5.38 -5.57 7.31
C ALA A 300 6.53 -6.39 6.69
N VAL A 301 7.22 -7.18 7.50
CA VAL A 301 8.30 -8.08 7.09
C VAL A 301 8.51 -9.17 8.15
N VAL A 302 8.99 -10.33 7.71
CA VAL A 302 9.38 -11.44 8.59
C VAL A 302 10.88 -11.68 8.50
N LEU A 303 11.55 -11.81 9.64
CA LEU A 303 12.93 -12.27 9.75
C LEU A 303 12.91 -13.69 10.29
N ALA A 304 13.35 -14.67 9.50
CA ALA A 304 13.37 -16.07 9.92
C ALA A 304 14.80 -16.56 10.14
N ASP A 305 15.19 -16.78 11.40
CA ASP A 305 16.49 -17.35 11.79
C ASP A 305 16.48 -18.87 11.66
N ILE A 306 17.00 -19.36 10.54
CA ILE A 306 17.11 -20.80 10.25
C ILE A 306 18.46 -21.39 10.63
N SER A 307 19.24 -20.72 11.49
CA SER A 307 20.57 -21.22 11.90
C SER A 307 20.53 -22.55 12.65
N HIS A 308 19.35 -22.95 13.09
CA HIS A 308 19.05 -24.19 13.75
C HIS A 308 17.88 -24.88 13.02
N GLU A 309 17.94 -26.21 12.90
CA GLU A 309 16.87 -26.98 12.28
C GLU A 309 15.68 -27.07 13.24
N ASP A 310 14.73 -26.15 13.08
CA ASP A 310 13.53 -26.06 13.89
C ASP A 310 12.26 -26.15 13.02
N PRO A 311 11.40 -27.16 13.23
CA PRO A 311 10.15 -27.28 12.51
C PRO A 311 9.21 -26.08 12.70
N GLY A 312 9.22 -25.43 13.86
CA GLY A 312 8.39 -24.24 14.14
C GLY A 312 8.78 -23.06 13.28
N VAL A 313 10.08 -22.77 13.19
CA VAL A 313 10.61 -21.72 12.29
C VAL A 313 10.23 -22.00 10.84
N THR A 314 10.37 -23.25 10.38
CA THR A 314 10.02 -23.66 9.02
C THR A 314 8.52 -23.52 8.75
N TYR A 315 7.68 -23.85 9.73
CA TYR A 315 6.23 -23.74 9.65
C TYR A 315 5.79 -22.28 9.52
N GLU A 316 6.26 -21.41 10.42
CA GLU A 316 5.92 -19.98 10.44
C GLU A 316 6.43 -19.24 9.20
N LEU A 317 7.65 -19.54 8.75
CA LEU A 317 8.17 -19.04 7.48
C LEU A 317 7.28 -19.49 6.31
N GLY A 318 6.85 -20.76 6.31
CA GLY A 318 5.91 -21.28 5.30
C GLY A 318 4.57 -20.55 5.31
N VAL A 319 4.04 -20.20 6.49
CA VAL A 319 2.83 -19.39 6.63
C VAL A 319 3.04 -17.98 6.08
N ALA A 320 4.12 -17.29 6.46
CA ALA A 320 4.45 -15.96 5.98
C ALA A 320 4.51 -15.91 4.44
N GLN A 321 5.22 -16.87 3.84
CA GLN A 321 5.34 -16.97 2.39
C GLN A 321 4.02 -17.35 1.72
N ALA A 322 3.18 -18.17 2.38
CA ALA A 322 1.84 -18.51 1.90
C ALA A 322 0.84 -17.35 1.98
N LEU A 323 1.07 -16.39 2.87
CA LEU A 323 0.34 -15.11 2.96
C LEU A 323 0.91 -14.06 1.99
N GLY A 324 2.10 -14.29 1.44
CA GLY A 324 2.79 -13.34 0.56
C GLY A 324 3.43 -12.19 1.32
N VAL A 325 3.67 -12.38 2.62
CA VAL A 325 4.35 -11.41 3.48
C VAL A 325 5.83 -11.36 3.08
N PRO A 326 6.46 -10.19 2.97
CA PRO A 326 7.88 -10.09 2.68
C PRO A 326 8.72 -10.78 3.76
N ASP A 327 9.70 -11.59 3.38
CA ASP A 327 10.56 -12.30 4.32
C ASP A 327 12.05 -12.19 3.98
N VAL A 328 12.88 -12.23 5.03
CA VAL A 328 14.33 -12.38 4.95
C VAL A 328 14.72 -13.59 5.79
N VAL A 329 15.22 -14.61 5.11
CA VAL A 329 15.75 -15.81 5.77
C VAL A 329 17.20 -15.52 6.17
N ILE A 330 17.50 -15.59 7.46
CA ILE A 330 18.83 -15.29 8.00
C ILE A 330 19.50 -16.57 8.51
N VAL A 331 20.83 -16.63 8.34
CA VAL A 331 21.66 -17.70 8.88
C VAL A 331 22.91 -17.11 9.51
N ASP A 332 23.34 -17.67 10.63
CA ASP A 332 24.60 -17.31 11.27
C ASP A 332 25.77 -17.95 10.54
N THR A 333 26.72 -17.12 10.12
CA THR A 333 27.97 -17.55 9.47
C THR A 333 28.72 -18.63 10.24
N ALA A 334 28.64 -18.64 11.57
CA ALA A 334 29.29 -19.65 12.41
C ALA A 334 28.63 -21.04 12.31
N ARG A 335 27.41 -21.13 11.76
CA ARG A 335 26.62 -22.36 11.67
C ARG A 335 25.81 -22.38 10.38
N ARG A 336 26.30 -23.08 9.35
CA ARG A 336 25.48 -23.44 8.19
C ARG A 336 24.81 -24.80 8.41
N PRO A 337 23.50 -24.87 8.70
CA PRO A 337 22.77 -26.13 8.70
C PRO A 337 22.61 -26.67 7.27
N GLY A 338 22.37 -27.98 7.14
CA GLY A 338 22.22 -28.64 5.84
C GLY A 338 21.01 -28.14 5.03
N GLY A 339 19.96 -27.66 5.72
CA GLY A 339 18.74 -27.11 5.13
C GLY A 339 18.87 -25.72 4.47
N ALA A 340 19.95 -24.98 4.75
CA ALA A 340 20.15 -23.62 4.21
C ALA A 340 20.27 -23.57 2.67
N SER A 341 20.54 -24.72 2.03
CA SER A 341 20.65 -24.81 0.56
C SER A 341 19.34 -24.56 -0.19
N MET A 342 18.19 -24.60 0.49
CA MET A 342 16.87 -24.44 -0.14
C MET A 342 16.38 -22.99 -0.20
N PHE A 343 16.98 -22.06 0.54
CA PHE A 343 16.55 -20.67 0.63
C PHE A 343 17.64 -19.71 0.16
N GLN A 344 17.25 -18.53 -0.33
CA GLN A 344 18.18 -17.41 -0.43
C GLN A 344 18.41 -16.84 0.97
N VAL A 345 19.52 -17.24 1.59
CA VAL A 345 19.86 -16.86 2.96
C VAL A 345 20.73 -15.60 3.01
N LEU A 346 20.43 -14.73 3.97
CA LEU A 346 21.30 -13.63 4.37
C LEU A 346 22.21 -14.09 5.51
N GLU A 347 23.51 -14.00 5.28
CA GLU A 347 24.51 -14.40 6.27
C GLU A 347 24.80 -13.25 7.25
N LEU A 348 24.52 -13.49 8.53
CA LEU A 348 24.80 -12.58 9.62
C LEU A 348 25.88 -13.17 10.54
N ASP A 349 26.71 -12.31 11.10
CA ASP A 349 27.77 -12.68 12.03
C ASP A 349 27.59 -11.88 13.32
N THR A 350 27.24 -12.58 14.41
CA THR A 350 27.07 -11.94 15.73
C THR A 350 28.40 -11.45 16.32
N SER A 351 29.54 -11.90 15.79
CA SER A 351 30.87 -11.39 16.15
C SER A 351 31.27 -10.13 15.38
N ASP A 352 30.59 -9.83 14.26
CA ASP A 352 30.63 -8.55 13.53
C ASP A 352 29.23 -7.91 13.45
N PRO A 353 28.74 -7.31 14.55
CA PRO A 353 27.42 -6.68 14.54
C PRO A 353 27.31 -5.52 13.56
N ALA A 354 28.39 -4.75 13.35
CA ALA A 354 28.36 -3.58 12.49
C ALA A 354 28.14 -3.96 11.02
N GLY A 355 28.95 -4.89 10.49
CA GLY A 355 28.77 -5.38 9.12
C GLY A 355 27.46 -6.14 8.94
N SER A 356 26.99 -6.85 9.97
CA SER A 356 25.69 -7.53 9.93
C SER A 356 24.51 -6.56 9.89
N ARG A 357 24.59 -5.42 10.61
CA ARG A 357 23.56 -4.36 10.56
C ARG A 357 23.45 -3.75 9.17
N GLU A 358 24.59 -3.41 8.55
CA GLU A 358 24.63 -2.83 7.20
C GLU A 358 23.96 -3.76 6.19
N ARG A 359 24.37 -5.04 6.17
CA ARG A 359 23.77 -6.06 5.29
C ARG A 359 22.28 -6.27 5.53
N LEU A 360 21.85 -6.29 6.80
CA LEU A 360 20.44 -6.46 7.14
C LEU A 360 19.62 -5.24 6.75
N ALA A 361 20.14 -4.02 6.95
CA ALA A 361 19.48 -2.78 6.58
C ALA A 361 19.29 -2.68 5.06
N GLU A 362 20.34 -2.94 4.27
CA GLU A 362 20.26 -2.98 2.80
C GLU A 362 19.19 -3.99 2.34
N ARG A 363 19.25 -5.22 2.87
CA ARG A 363 18.31 -6.27 2.46
C ARG A 363 16.86 -5.94 2.84
N LEU A 364 16.63 -5.36 4.02
CA LEU A 364 15.28 -4.96 4.46
C LEU A 364 14.73 -3.81 3.60
N VAL A 365 15.56 -2.85 3.20
CA VAL A 365 15.16 -1.78 2.28
C VAL A 365 14.80 -2.35 0.92
N ASP A 366 15.63 -3.26 0.39
CA ASP A 366 15.41 -3.90 -0.91
C ASP A 366 14.10 -4.70 -0.93
N VAL A 367 13.90 -5.60 0.04
CA VAL A 367 12.70 -6.46 0.09
C VAL A 367 11.43 -5.62 0.22
N ARG A 368 11.46 -4.55 1.02
CA ARG A 368 10.32 -3.63 1.16
C ARG A 368 10.08 -2.82 -0.11
N SER A 369 11.14 -2.36 -0.78
CA SER A 369 11.06 -1.63 -2.05
C SER A 369 10.47 -2.50 -3.17
N VAL A 370 10.93 -3.76 -3.28
CA VAL A 370 10.41 -4.75 -4.22
C VAL A 370 8.93 -5.03 -3.95
N PHE A 371 8.55 -5.25 -2.68
CA PHE A 371 7.15 -5.48 -2.33
C PHE A 371 6.26 -4.26 -2.61
N ALA A 372 6.70 -3.06 -2.26
CA ALA A 372 5.94 -1.83 -2.53
C ALA A 372 5.77 -1.58 -4.04
N THR A 373 6.76 -1.97 -4.85
CA THR A 373 6.74 -1.74 -6.30
C THR A 373 5.97 -2.82 -7.06
N LEU A 374 6.09 -4.09 -6.65
CA LEU A 374 5.58 -5.24 -7.41
C LEU A 374 4.42 -5.98 -6.72
N GLY A 375 4.13 -5.66 -5.45
CA GLY A 375 3.14 -6.38 -4.64
C GLY A 375 3.50 -7.84 -4.40
N ARG A 376 4.79 -8.19 -4.46
CA ARG A 376 5.30 -9.57 -4.38
C ARG A 376 6.44 -9.64 -3.38
N ALA A 377 6.44 -10.67 -2.53
CA ALA A 377 7.58 -11.01 -1.69
C ALA A 377 8.71 -11.57 -2.57
N ASP A 378 9.95 -11.17 -2.28
CA ASP A 378 11.17 -11.61 -2.97
C ASP A 378 11.66 -13.00 -2.51
N SER A 379 10.79 -13.80 -1.87
CA SER A 379 11.17 -15.12 -1.36
C SER A 379 11.21 -16.18 -2.45
N ASP A 380 12.39 -16.31 -3.03
CA ASP A 380 12.76 -17.49 -3.81
C ASP A 380 12.99 -18.68 -2.86
N ASN A 381 12.05 -19.63 -2.91
CA ASN A 381 12.13 -20.96 -2.32
C ASN A 381 11.95 -22.00 -3.44
N PRO A 382 12.21 -23.30 -3.22
CA PRO A 382 12.17 -24.29 -4.29
C PRO A 382 10.79 -24.43 -4.93
N LEU A 383 9.71 -24.13 -4.20
CA LEU A 383 8.35 -24.14 -4.71
C LEU A 383 8.06 -22.89 -5.55
N THR A 384 8.40 -21.68 -5.08
CA THR A 384 8.23 -20.45 -5.86
C THR A 384 9.16 -20.45 -7.08
N SER A 385 10.35 -21.03 -6.99
CA SER A 385 11.27 -21.29 -8.11
C SER A 385 10.73 -22.33 -9.09
N TYR A 386 10.18 -23.44 -8.60
CA TYR A 386 9.63 -24.50 -9.45
C TYR A 386 8.35 -24.06 -10.17
N PHE A 387 7.44 -23.40 -9.44
CA PHE A 387 6.17 -22.91 -9.97
C PHE A 387 6.27 -21.52 -10.61
N ARG A 388 7.41 -20.83 -10.41
CA ARG A 388 7.72 -19.47 -10.91
C ARG A 388 6.63 -18.45 -10.60
N THR A 389 6.05 -18.55 -9.42
CA THR A 389 4.94 -17.70 -8.95
C THR A 389 4.95 -17.70 -7.41
N PRO A 390 4.54 -16.59 -6.76
CA PRO A 390 4.34 -16.56 -5.31
C PRO A 390 3.47 -17.72 -4.82
N LEU A 391 3.72 -18.25 -3.61
CA LEU A 391 2.95 -19.38 -3.06
C LEU A 391 1.44 -19.14 -3.06
N THR A 392 1.01 -17.91 -2.78
CA THR A 392 -0.38 -17.42 -2.86
C THR A 392 -1.05 -17.69 -4.22
N GLN A 393 -0.25 -17.74 -5.29
CA GLN A 393 -0.70 -17.84 -6.68
C GLN A 393 -0.53 -19.24 -7.28
N ILE A 394 0.03 -20.21 -6.55
CA ILE A 394 0.30 -21.56 -7.09
C ILE A 394 -0.99 -22.36 -7.37
N SER A 395 -2.09 -22.08 -6.66
CA SER A 395 -3.40 -22.66 -6.96
C SER A 395 -4.56 -21.80 -6.43
N ALA A 396 -4.89 -20.73 -7.17
CA ALA A 396 -6.06 -19.91 -6.92
C ALA A 396 -7.36 -20.76 -6.83
N ALA A 397 -7.45 -21.85 -7.61
CA ALA A 397 -8.59 -22.76 -7.61
C ALA A 397 -9.00 -23.28 -6.22
N ASN A 398 -8.04 -23.57 -5.33
CA ASN A 398 -8.35 -24.12 -4.02
C ASN A 398 -8.98 -23.07 -3.08
N ALA A 399 -8.42 -21.86 -3.06
CA ALA A 399 -8.93 -20.74 -2.27
C ALA A 399 -10.30 -20.27 -2.80
N LEU A 400 -10.41 -20.08 -4.13
CA LEU A 400 -11.64 -19.66 -4.78
C LEU A 400 -12.79 -20.65 -4.55
N SER A 401 -12.54 -21.96 -4.62
CA SER A 401 -13.57 -22.96 -4.35
C SER A 401 -14.04 -22.97 -2.89
N LEU A 402 -13.18 -22.63 -1.92
CA LEU A 402 -13.59 -22.47 -0.52
C LEU A 402 -14.42 -21.19 -0.32
N GLY A 403 -13.96 -20.07 -0.85
CA GLY A 403 -14.68 -18.80 -0.77
C GLY A 403 -16.06 -18.89 -1.42
N TYR A 404 -16.12 -19.48 -2.61
CA TYR A 404 -17.37 -19.71 -3.35
C TYR A 404 -18.35 -20.63 -2.60
N LEU A 405 -17.85 -21.68 -1.94
CA LEU A 405 -18.68 -22.53 -1.08
C LEU A 405 -19.31 -21.71 0.07
N LYS A 406 -18.50 -20.94 0.79
CA LYS A 406 -18.94 -20.17 1.97
C LYS A 406 -19.93 -19.06 1.59
N ASN A 407 -19.66 -18.35 0.50
CA ASN A 407 -20.39 -17.12 0.15
C ASN A 407 -21.64 -17.37 -0.68
N PHE A 408 -21.69 -18.46 -1.46
CA PHE A 408 -22.78 -18.73 -2.39
C PHE A 408 -23.43 -20.10 -2.18
N VAL A 409 -22.68 -21.19 -2.36
CA VAL A 409 -23.25 -22.54 -2.40
C VAL A 409 -23.93 -22.90 -1.07
N ARG A 410 -23.26 -22.64 0.06
CA ARG A 410 -23.80 -22.96 1.37
C ARG A 410 -25.08 -22.16 1.67
N PRO A 411 -25.10 -20.81 1.60
CA PRO A 411 -26.33 -20.04 1.80
C PRO A 411 -27.51 -20.49 0.92
N VAL A 412 -27.28 -20.71 -0.39
CA VAL A 412 -28.36 -21.16 -1.29
C VAL A 412 -28.84 -22.56 -0.94
N SER A 413 -27.92 -23.48 -0.64
CA SER A 413 -28.28 -24.85 -0.24
C SER A 413 -29.11 -24.88 1.06
N GLN A 414 -28.79 -24.01 2.03
CA GLN A 414 -29.54 -23.89 3.28
C GLN A 414 -30.97 -23.43 3.02
N ILE A 415 -31.15 -22.39 2.18
CA ILE A 415 -32.49 -21.94 1.78
C ILE A 415 -33.26 -23.05 1.06
N LEU A 416 -32.63 -23.77 0.12
CA LEU A 416 -33.28 -24.87 -0.59
C LEU A 416 -33.69 -26.03 0.34
N ARG A 417 -32.88 -26.36 1.35
CA ARG A 417 -33.22 -27.37 2.36
C ARG A 417 -34.38 -26.92 3.24
N ARG A 418 -34.38 -25.66 3.70
CA ARG A 418 -35.50 -25.06 4.45
C ARG A 418 -36.79 -25.07 3.64
N LEU A 419 -36.73 -24.63 2.39
CA LEU A 419 -37.86 -24.64 1.44
C LEU A 419 -38.50 -26.02 1.25
N ARG A 420 -37.69 -27.08 1.24
CA ARG A 420 -38.18 -28.46 1.09
C ARG A 420 -38.91 -28.95 2.34
N HIS A 421 -38.54 -28.46 3.52
CA HIS A 421 -39.16 -28.85 4.79
C HIS A 421 -40.36 -27.96 5.14
N ASP A 422 -40.22 -26.65 4.93
CA ASP A 422 -41.24 -25.64 5.13
C ASP A 422 -41.38 -24.79 3.86
N PRO A 423 -42.29 -25.16 2.94
CA PRO A 423 -42.53 -24.42 1.71
C PRO A 423 -43.02 -22.98 1.91
N GLY A 424 -43.42 -22.60 3.13
CA GLY A 424 -43.80 -21.23 3.48
C GLY A 424 -42.59 -20.33 3.80
N SER A 425 -41.43 -20.90 4.10
CA SER A 425 -40.25 -20.17 4.60
C SER A 425 -39.63 -19.21 3.57
N ALA A 426 -39.78 -19.49 2.27
CA ALA A 426 -39.22 -18.69 1.19
C ALA A 426 -40.05 -18.84 -0.10
N HIS A 427 -39.76 -18.02 -1.11
CA HIS A 427 -40.44 -18.00 -2.40
C HIS A 427 -39.42 -18.16 -3.53
N LEU A 428 -39.73 -19.04 -4.49
CA LEU A 428 -38.92 -19.24 -5.68
C LEU A 428 -39.74 -18.93 -6.92
N THR A 429 -39.26 -17.97 -7.71
CA THR A 429 -39.85 -17.58 -8.99
C THR A 429 -38.91 -18.00 -10.11
N VAL A 430 -39.44 -18.62 -11.17
CA VAL A 430 -38.66 -19.03 -12.36
C VAL A 430 -39.41 -18.58 -13.61
N GLY A 431 -38.75 -17.81 -14.48
CA GLY A 431 -39.38 -17.23 -15.67
C GLY A 431 -40.61 -16.40 -15.35
N GLY A 432 -40.56 -15.62 -14.26
CA GLY A 432 -41.67 -14.80 -13.77
C GLY A 432 -42.82 -15.58 -13.11
N ARG A 433 -42.72 -16.91 -12.95
CA ARG A 433 -43.75 -17.75 -12.32
C ARG A 433 -43.30 -18.26 -10.97
N ARG A 434 -44.08 -17.98 -9.92
CA ARG A 434 -43.87 -18.55 -8.59
C ARG A 434 -44.14 -20.06 -8.59
N LEU A 435 -43.19 -20.83 -8.07
CA LEU A 435 -43.30 -22.28 -7.99
C LEU A 435 -44.22 -22.71 -6.84
N LYS A 436 -44.97 -23.79 -7.06
CA LYS A 436 -45.77 -24.45 -6.02
C LYS A 436 -44.87 -25.29 -5.10
N ALA A 437 -45.31 -25.54 -3.87
CA ALA A 437 -44.59 -26.35 -2.88
C ALA A 437 -44.10 -27.71 -3.43
N ALA A 438 -44.94 -28.42 -4.18
CA ALA A 438 -44.57 -29.70 -4.81
C ALA A 438 -43.44 -29.58 -5.84
N GLN A 439 -43.34 -28.43 -6.53
CA GLN A 439 -42.25 -28.17 -7.49
C GLN A 439 -40.98 -27.77 -6.75
N VAL A 440 -41.10 -26.97 -5.69
CA VAL A 440 -39.97 -26.57 -4.84
C VAL A 440 -39.28 -27.79 -4.20
N ALA A 441 -40.06 -28.81 -3.84
CA ALA A 441 -39.56 -30.05 -3.25
C ALA A 441 -38.49 -30.77 -4.10
N THR A 442 -38.50 -30.57 -5.42
CA THR A 442 -37.59 -31.23 -6.38
C THR A 442 -36.45 -30.33 -6.87
N VAL A 443 -36.40 -29.07 -6.43
CA VAL A 443 -35.42 -28.08 -6.90
C VAL A 443 -34.01 -28.47 -6.46
N THR A 444 -33.06 -28.44 -7.39
CA THR A 444 -31.63 -28.61 -7.10
C THR A 444 -30.85 -27.39 -7.57
N LEU A 445 -29.73 -27.10 -6.90
CA LEU A 445 -28.71 -26.17 -7.38
C LEU A 445 -27.68 -26.94 -8.20
N THR A 446 -27.42 -26.54 -9.43
CA THR A 446 -26.30 -27.02 -10.24
C THR A 446 -25.30 -25.88 -10.42
N VAL A 447 -24.09 -26.05 -9.93
CA VAL A 447 -22.95 -25.20 -10.29
C VAL A 447 -22.40 -25.71 -11.62
N VAL A 448 -22.45 -24.87 -12.67
CA VAL A 448 -22.00 -25.22 -14.01
C VAL A 448 -20.61 -24.66 -14.24
N LEU A 449 -19.61 -25.52 -14.35
CA LEU A 449 -18.22 -25.12 -14.56
C LEU A 449 -17.93 -24.95 -16.05
N PRO A 450 -17.20 -23.90 -16.46
CA PRO A 450 -16.90 -23.67 -17.86
C PRO A 450 -15.89 -24.68 -18.41
N GLU A 451 -15.77 -24.76 -19.74
CA GLU A 451 -14.65 -25.45 -20.39
C GLU A 451 -13.43 -24.51 -20.52
N HIS A 452 -13.67 -23.18 -20.68
CA HIS A 452 -12.65 -22.12 -20.69
C HIS A 452 -13.01 -21.02 -19.70
N LEU A 453 -12.03 -20.47 -18.99
CA LEU A 453 -12.20 -19.38 -18.03
C LEU A 453 -12.75 -18.10 -18.67
N SER A 454 -12.54 -17.89 -19.98
CA SER A 454 -13.16 -16.77 -20.70
C SER A 454 -14.70 -16.83 -20.70
N TRP A 455 -15.29 -18.01 -20.50
CA TRP A 455 -16.75 -18.15 -20.37
C TRP A 455 -17.29 -17.68 -19.03
N ALA A 456 -16.43 -17.54 -18.00
CA ALA A 456 -16.81 -17.09 -16.66
C ALA A 456 -16.96 -15.55 -16.59
N GLN A 457 -17.60 -14.97 -17.61
CA GLN A 457 -17.87 -13.54 -17.74
C GLN A 457 -19.35 -13.32 -18.05
N ASP A 458 -19.93 -12.26 -17.49
CA ASP A 458 -21.36 -11.97 -17.64
C ASP A 458 -21.77 -11.78 -19.10
N ASP A 459 -20.91 -11.16 -19.92
CA ASP A 459 -21.15 -10.91 -21.35
C ASP A 459 -21.26 -12.22 -22.15
N PHE A 460 -20.40 -13.20 -21.87
CA PHE A 460 -20.46 -14.51 -22.50
C PHE A 460 -21.75 -15.24 -22.11
N ILE A 461 -22.09 -15.24 -20.81
CA ILE A 461 -23.29 -15.90 -20.30
C ILE A 461 -24.55 -15.27 -20.92
N ALA A 462 -24.59 -13.94 -21.02
CA ALA A 462 -25.71 -13.22 -21.62
C ALA A 462 -25.90 -13.61 -23.09
N ARG A 463 -24.82 -13.52 -23.89
CA ARG A 463 -24.88 -13.74 -25.33
C ARG A 463 -25.05 -15.21 -25.72
N GLU A 464 -24.20 -16.09 -25.20
CA GLU A 464 -24.12 -17.47 -25.72
C GLU A 464 -25.09 -18.42 -25.02
N ILE A 465 -25.55 -18.08 -23.80
CA ILE A 465 -26.44 -18.94 -23.01
C ILE A 465 -27.84 -18.34 -22.87
N ALA A 466 -27.95 -17.07 -22.46
CA ALA A 466 -29.26 -16.45 -22.20
C ALA A 466 -30.03 -16.09 -23.48
N GLU A 467 -29.41 -15.42 -24.46
CA GLU A 467 -30.04 -15.09 -25.74
C GLU A 467 -30.40 -16.35 -26.56
N ALA A 468 -29.61 -17.41 -26.41
CA ALA A 468 -29.92 -18.73 -26.97
C ALA A 468 -31.12 -19.44 -26.30
N GLY A 469 -31.71 -18.85 -25.25
CA GLY A 469 -32.86 -19.39 -24.53
C GLY A 469 -32.54 -20.66 -23.73
N GLN A 470 -31.26 -20.94 -23.46
CA GLN A 470 -30.83 -22.14 -22.73
C GLN A 470 -31.09 -22.02 -21.22
N ILE A 471 -31.28 -20.79 -20.73
CA ILE A 471 -31.57 -20.47 -19.32
C ILE A 471 -32.68 -19.43 -19.21
N VAL A 472 -33.34 -19.42 -18.06
CA VAL A 472 -34.35 -18.41 -17.68
C VAL A 472 -33.99 -17.82 -16.33
N ASP A 473 -34.46 -16.60 -16.05
CA ASP A 473 -34.25 -15.97 -14.75
C ASP A 473 -34.98 -16.70 -13.63
N ALA A 474 -34.31 -16.78 -12.48
CA ALA A 474 -34.86 -17.28 -11.25
C ALA A 474 -34.57 -16.31 -10.10
N VAL A 475 -35.50 -16.18 -9.17
CA VAL A 475 -35.33 -15.35 -7.97
C VAL A 475 -35.70 -16.18 -6.75
N LEU A 476 -34.75 -16.31 -5.83
CA LEU A 476 -34.91 -16.98 -4.54
C LEU A 476 -35.01 -15.92 -3.44
N ASP A 477 -36.17 -15.81 -2.82
CA ASP A 477 -36.48 -14.82 -1.78
C ASP A 477 -36.80 -15.54 -0.47
N ASP A 478 -35.94 -15.42 0.54
CA ASP A 478 -36.07 -16.16 1.80
C ASP A 478 -36.65 -15.35 2.97
N ASN A 479 -37.31 -14.23 2.67
CA ASN A 479 -37.95 -13.30 3.63
C ASN A 479 -37.03 -12.70 4.72
N LEU A 480 -35.81 -13.22 4.87
CA LEU A 480 -34.84 -12.87 5.91
C LEU A 480 -33.59 -12.21 5.32
N SER A 481 -33.34 -12.37 4.02
CA SER A 481 -32.22 -11.78 3.31
C SER A 481 -32.66 -11.14 1.99
N ARG A 482 -31.73 -10.45 1.32
CA ARG A 482 -32.01 -9.85 0.00
C ARG A 482 -32.36 -10.95 -1.01
N PRO A 483 -33.38 -10.75 -1.87
CA PRO A 483 -33.68 -11.68 -2.96
C PRO A 483 -32.43 -11.99 -3.79
N ARG A 484 -32.18 -13.28 -4.03
CA ARG A 484 -31.03 -13.78 -4.78
C ARG A 484 -31.45 -14.07 -6.21
N SER A 485 -30.95 -13.26 -7.13
CA SER A 485 -31.09 -13.49 -8.57
C SER A 485 -30.20 -14.64 -8.99
N MET A 486 -30.77 -15.57 -9.74
CA MET A 486 -30.14 -16.80 -10.21
C MET A 486 -30.61 -17.12 -11.63
N LYS A 487 -30.08 -18.19 -12.21
CA LYS A 487 -30.56 -18.74 -13.48
C LYS A 487 -31.20 -20.10 -13.23
N ALA A 488 -31.98 -20.59 -14.19
CA ALA A 488 -32.54 -21.94 -14.15
C ALA A 488 -32.63 -22.51 -15.57
N LEU A 489 -32.62 -23.84 -15.69
CA LEU A 489 -33.01 -24.47 -16.95
C LEU A 489 -34.52 -24.23 -17.21
N PRO A 490 -34.93 -24.02 -18.47
CA PRO A 490 -36.34 -23.95 -18.83
C PRO A 490 -37.09 -25.17 -18.30
N PRO A 491 -38.21 -24.97 -17.57
CA PRO A 491 -38.92 -26.08 -16.93
C PRO A 491 -39.48 -27.05 -17.98
N ARG A 492 -39.08 -28.32 -17.89
CA ARG A 492 -39.62 -29.42 -18.71
C ARG A 492 -40.57 -30.29 -17.88
N ARG A 493 -41.64 -30.76 -18.51
CA ARG A 493 -42.66 -31.56 -17.82
C ARG A 493 -42.06 -32.89 -17.36
N GLY A 494 -42.11 -33.15 -16.05
CA GLY A 494 -41.62 -34.40 -15.45
C GLY A 494 -40.14 -34.39 -15.06
N GLU A 495 -39.40 -33.32 -15.36
CA GLU A 495 -38.01 -33.16 -14.94
C GLU A 495 -37.93 -32.34 -13.63
N PRO A 496 -37.00 -32.66 -12.72
CA PRO A 496 -36.74 -31.83 -11.56
C PRO A 496 -36.21 -30.46 -12.00
N LEU A 497 -36.66 -29.40 -11.33
CA LEU A 497 -36.22 -28.05 -11.66
C LEU A 497 -34.76 -27.85 -11.20
N ARG A 498 -33.93 -27.28 -12.08
CA ARG A 498 -32.51 -27.05 -11.83
C ARG A 498 -32.25 -25.54 -11.81
N LEU A 499 -31.98 -25.01 -10.63
CA LEU A 499 -31.35 -23.71 -10.48
C LEU A 499 -29.89 -23.84 -10.87
N LEU A 500 -29.37 -22.81 -11.51
CA LEU A 500 -28.03 -22.78 -12.05
C LEU A 500 -27.28 -21.59 -11.47
N ASP A 501 -26.03 -21.85 -11.11
CA ASP A 501 -24.99 -20.83 -11.18
C ASP A 501 -24.12 -21.16 -12.40
N VAL A 502 -24.24 -20.33 -13.44
CA VAL A 502 -23.62 -20.59 -14.74
C VAL A 502 -22.24 -19.92 -14.75
N PHE A 503 -21.19 -20.73 -14.85
CA PHE A 503 -19.79 -20.31 -14.93
C PHE A 503 -19.40 -19.34 -13.81
N PRO A 504 -19.15 -19.84 -12.58
CA PRO A 504 -18.87 -19.00 -11.43
C PRO A 504 -17.86 -17.91 -11.75
N THR A 505 -18.30 -16.64 -11.79
CA THR A 505 -17.49 -15.53 -12.28
C THR A 505 -16.24 -15.30 -11.45
N THR A 506 -16.23 -15.76 -10.19
CA THR A 506 -15.04 -15.80 -9.34
C THR A 506 -13.87 -16.58 -9.96
N MET A 507 -14.14 -17.49 -10.92
CA MET A 507 -13.11 -18.25 -11.63
C MET A 507 -12.33 -17.39 -12.62
N SER A 508 -12.87 -16.25 -13.07
CA SER A 508 -12.14 -15.32 -13.96
C SER A 508 -10.81 -14.86 -13.37
N ALA A 509 -10.71 -14.72 -12.04
CA ALA A 509 -9.46 -14.39 -11.33
C ALA A 509 -8.35 -15.44 -11.52
N MET A 510 -8.68 -16.68 -11.91
CA MET A 510 -7.67 -17.68 -12.26
C MET A 510 -6.96 -17.35 -13.58
N SER A 511 -7.62 -16.59 -14.48
CA SER A 511 -7.03 -16.20 -15.77
C SER A 511 -5.76 -15.39 -15.55
N ASP A 512 -5.82 -14.36 -14.72
CA ASP A 512 -4.67 -13.50 -14.39
C ASP A 512 -3.50 -14.32 -13.81
N THR A 513 -3.82 -15.29 -12.95
CA THR A 513 -2.83 -16.19 -12.34
C THR A 513 -2.17 -17.09 -13.39
N ILE A 514 -2.95 -17.60 -14.34
CA ILE A 514 -2.44 -18.42 -15.44
C ILE A 514 -1.60 -17.57 -16.40
N GLU A 515 -2.06 -16.39 -16.77
CA GLU A 515 -1.34 -15.46 -17.64
C GLU A 515 0.02 -15.09 -17.06
N GLN A 516 0.08 -14.78 -15.76
CA GLN A 516 1.34 -14.53 -15.08
C GLN A 516 2.29 -15.74 -15.17
N ARG A 517 1.79 -16.96 -14.95
CA ARG A 517 2.60 -18.18 -15.05
C ARG A 517 3.06 -18.48 -16.48
N VAL A 518 2.24 -18.19 -17.48
CA VAL A 518 2.57 -18.38 -18.90
C VAL A 518 3.56 -17.33 -19.40
N ALA A 519 3.41 -16.06 -18.99
CA ALA A 519 4.32 -14.98 -19.36
C ALA A 519 5.78 -15.29 -18.96
N HIS A 520 5.99 -15.98 -17.83
CA HIS A 520 7.32 -16.39 -17.37
C HIS A 520 7.90 -17.60 -18.12
N LEU A 521 7.09 -18.32 -18.91
CA LEU A 521 7.56 -19.35 -19.85
C LEU A 521 8.03 -18.75 -21.18
N GLY A 522 7.56 -17.54 -21.51
CA GLY A 522 7.80 -16.84 -22.78
C GLY A 522 8.80 -15.71 -22.67
N VAL A 523 10.07 -16.00 -22.36
CA VAL A 523 11.15 -15.01 -22.54
C VAL A 523 11.35 -14.81 -24.05
N GLY A 524 10.68 -13.80 -24.65
CA GLY A 524 10.89 -13.47 -26.07
C GLY A 524 9.71 -12.89 -26.88
N GLY A 525 8.59 -12.48 -26.28
CA GLY A 525 7.59 -11.62 -26.93
C GLY A 525 6.68 -12.25 -28.01
N GLU A 526 7.00 -13.41 -28.58
CA GLU A 526 6.10 -14.13 -29.48
C GLU A 526 5.30 -15.23 -28.76
N GLU A 527 3.97 -15.19 -28.89
CA GLU A 527 3.07 -16.24 -28.43
C GLU A 527 3.21 -17.50 -29.31
N THR A 528 4.25 -18.28 -29.04
CA THR A 528 4.49 -19.54 -29.72
C THR A 528 3.33 -20.52 -29.49
N ALA A 529 3.09 -21.43 -30.43
CA ALA A 529 2.09 -22.50 -30.28
C ALA A 529 2.27 -23.28 -28.97
N ARG A 530 3.52 -23.40 -28.47
CA ARG A 530 3.84 -24.02 -27.18
C ARG A 530 3.28 -23.25 -25.98
N LEU A 531 3.34 -21.92 -25.99
CA LEU A 531 2.78 -21.09 -24.91
C LEU A 531 1.25 -21.18 -24.87
N ARG A 532 0.59 -21.24 -26.04
CA ARG A 532 -0.85 -21.50 -26.13
C ARG A 532 -1.23 -22.86 -25.56
N THR A 533 -0.53 -23.93 -25.97
CA THR A 533 -0.78 -25.27 -25.39
C THR A 533 -0.55 -25.29 -23.89
N ALA A 534 0.53 -24.68 -23.39
CA ALA A 534 0.81 -24.62 -21.96
C ALA A 534 -0.25 -23.84 -21.19
N ARG A 535 -0.75 -22.73 -21.75
CA ARG A 535 -1.88 -21.97 -21.18
C ARG A 535 -3.13 -22.84 -21.06
N ASP A 536 -3.50 -23.51 -22.15
CA ASP A 536 -4.71 -24.34 -22.21
C ASP A 536 -4.64 -25.53 -21.24
N GLU A 537 -3.48 -26.16 -21.11
CA GLU A 537 -3.25 -27.23 -20.14
C GLU A 537 -3.35 -26.74 -18.68
N LEU A 538 -2.79 -25.56 -18.39
CA LEU A 538 -2.87 -24.95 -17.07
C LEU A 538 -4.31 -24.54 -16.72
N GLU A 539 -5.01 -23.94 -17.67
CA GLU A 539 -6.42 -23.58 -17.57
C GLU A 539 -7.30 -24.78 -17.26
N ALA A 540 -7.21 -25.84 -18.09
CA ALA A 540 -7.95 -27.08 -17.86
C ALA A 540 -7.68 -27.66 -16.45
N LYS A 541 -6.42 -27.64 -16.03
CA LYS A 541 -5.98 -28.13 -14.72
C LYS A 541 -6.53 -27.33 -13.55
N GLU A 542 -6.55 -26.00 -13.64
CA GLU A 542 -7.14 -25.15 -12.58
C GLU A 542 -8.66 -25.32 -12.50
N ILE A 543 -9.36 -25.42 -13.64
CA ILE A 543 -10.80 -25.70 -13.65
C ILE A 543 -11.07 -27.09 -13.03
N ASP A 544 -10.28 -28.12 -13.37
CA ASP A 544 -10.39 -29.46 -12.76
C ASP A 544 -10.13 -29.43 -11.25
N ARG A 545 -9.12 -28.69 -10.79
CA ARG A 545 -8.84 -28.52 -9.35
C ARG A 545 -10.01 -27.87 -8.65
N PHE A 546 -10.57 -26.79 -9.21
CA PHE A 546 -11.73 -26.12 -8.64
C PHE A 546 -12.92 -27.09 -8.54
N HIS A 547 -13.19 -27.85 -9.61
CA HIS A 547 -14.23 -28.86 -9.65
C HIS A 547 -14.08 -29.89 -8.53
N LEU A 548 -12.92 -30.54 -8.45
CA LEU A 548 -12.68 -31.61 -7.49
C LEU A 548 -12.75 -31.10 -6.05
N ARG A 549 -12.21 -29.91 -5.79
CA ARG A 549 -12.20 -29.31 -4.46
C ARG A 549 -13.58 -28.83 -4.02
N LEU A 550 -14.38 -28.25 -4.91
CA LEU A 550 -15.76 -27.89 -4.60
C LEU A 550 -16.61 -29.13 -4.34
N LEU A 551 -16.47 -30.16 -5.18
CA LEU A 551 -17.21 -31.42 -5.04
C LEU A 551 -16.88 -32.14 -3.73
N ASP A 552 -15.59 -32.21 -3.37
CA ASP A 552 -15.13 -32.79 -2.12
C ASP A 552 -15.72 -32.06 -0.91
N ARG A 553 -15.69 -30.72 -0.91
CA ARG A 553 -16.28 -29.92 0.17
C ARG A 553 -17.79 -30.08 0.29
N VAL A 554 -18.53 -30.12 -0.82
CA VAL A 554 -19.99 -30.39 -0.82
C VAL A 554 -20.28 -31.78 -0.24
N ARG A 555 -19.40 -32.77 -0.43
CA ARG A 555 -19.53 -34.11 0.14
C ARG A 555 -19.17 -34.19 1.62
N GLN A 556 -18.16 -33.43 2.04
CA GLN A 556 -17.67 -33.36 3.41
C GLN A 556 -18.56 -32.50 4.31
N ASP A 557 -19.41 -31.64 3.75
CA ASP A 557 -20.37 -30.87 4.54
C ASP A 557 -21.41 -31.81 5.19
N THR A 558 -21.16 -32.13 6.46
CA THR A 558 -22.00 -33.01 7.28
C THR A 558 -23.13 -32.25 7.99
N GLU A 559 -23.21 -30.93 7.85
CA GLU A 559 -24.25 -30.14 8.52
C GLU A 559 -25.62 -30.57 8.00
N ARG A 560 -26.44 -31.07 8.92
CA ARG A 560 -27.82 -31.42 8.63
C ARG A 560 -28.70 -30.23 8.92
N GLU A 561 -29.46 -29.83 7.93
CA GLU A 561 -30.55 -28.89 8.09
C GLU A 561 -31.81 -29.58 7.60
N SER A 562 -32.83 -29.63 8.47
CA SER A 562 -34.07 -30.38 8.19
C SER A 562 -33.82 -31.85 7.81
N GLY A 563 -32.77 -32.46 8.38
CA GLY A 563 -32.41 -33.87 8.16
C GLY A 563 -31.72 -34.18 6.83
N ARG A 564 -31.36 -33.19 6.01
CA ARG A 564 -30.72 -33.39 4.70
C ARG A 564 -29.31 -32.82 4.61
N LEU A 565 -28.48 -33.45 3.79
CA LEU A 565 -27.11 -33.01 3.52
C LEU A 565 -27.08 -32.07 2.31
N MET A 566 -26.02 -31.25 2.21
CA MET A 566 -25.83 -30.34 1.08
C MET A 566 -25.78 -31.08 -0.26
N ARG A 567 -25.11 -32.23 -0.30
CA ARG A 567 -25.03 -33.11 -1.49
C ARG A 567 -26.38 -33.59 -2.04
N ASP A 568 -27.45 -33.51 -1.25
CA ASP A 568 -28.80 -33.93 -1.67
C ASP A 568 -29.53 -32.83 -2.46
N VAL A 569 -28.99 -31.60 -2.45
CA VAL A 569 -29.57 -30.41 -3.11
C VAL A 569 -28.60 -29.73 -4.06
N VAL A 570 -27.29 -29.94 -3.92
CA VAL A 570 -26.25 -29.35 -4.77
C VAL A 570 -25.62 -30.38 -5.70
N ARG A 571 -25.44 -29.99 -6.96
CA ARG A 571 -24.66 -30.70 -7.98
C ARG A 571 -23.58 -29.76 -8.53
N VAL A 572 -22.46 -30.35 -8.96
CA VAL A 572 -21.40 -29.65 -9.67
C VAL A 572 -21.20 -30.39 -10.99
N GLU A 573 -21.39 -29.70 -12.10
CA GLU A 573 -21.37 -30.30 -13.44
C GLU A 573 -20.56 -29.43 -14.41
N ARG A 574 -20.01 -30.05 -15.45
CA ARG A 574 -19.30 -29.35 -16.54
C ARG A 574 -20.28 -28.78 -17.55
N ALA A 575 -19.91 -27.68 -18.21
CA ALA A 575 -20.71 -27.02 -19.23
C ALA A 575 -21.24 -28.01 -20.28
N ARG A 576 -20.39 -28.88 -20.81
CA ARG A 576 -20.77 -29.90 -21.82
C ARG A 576 -21.89 -30.85 -21.38
N ALA A 577 -22.07 -31.07 -20.07
CA ALA A 577 -23.12 -31.93 -19.53
C ALA A 577 -24.47 -31.21 -19.43
N VAL A 578 -24.44 -29.89 -19.24
CA VAL A 578 -25.64 -29.05 -19.08
C VAL A 578 -26.08 -28.42 -20.40
N PHE A 579 -25.11 -28.02 -21.22
CA PHE A 579 -25.26 -27.35 -22.51
C PHE A 579 -24.52 -28.12 -23.61
N PRO A 580 -25.03 -29.30 -24.04
CA PRO A 580 -24.33 -30.16 -24.99
C PRO A 580 -24.18 -29.56 -26.40
N GLY A 581 -24.93 -28.49 -26.71
CA GLY A 581 -24.83 -27.76 -27.98
C GLY A 581 -23.89 -26.55 -27.94
N LEU A 582 -23.27 -26.25 -26.80
CA LEU A 582 -22.30 -25.17 -26.69
C LEU A 582 -20.96 -25.63 -27.27
N ASP A 583 -20.47 -24.92 -28.28
CA ASP A 583 -19.22 -25.27 -28.96
C ASP A 583 -18.02 -25.06 -28.02
N PRO A 584 -17.25 -26.13 -27.68
CA PRO A 584 -16.05 -26.01 -26.86
C PRO A 584 -14.93 -25.21 -27.53
N GLY A 585 -15.03 -24.86 -28.82
CA GLY A 585 -14.10 -24.00 -29.53
C GLY A 585 -14.30 -22.50 -29.33
N LEU A 586 -15.43 -22.07 -28.76
CA LEU A 586 -15.68 -20.65 -28.47
C LEU A 586 -14.73 -20.19 -27.35
N ARG A 587 -14.02 -19.08 -27.56
CA ARG A 587 -13.18 -18.44 -26.55
C ARG A 587 -13.49 -16.97 -26.40
#